data_AF-V5WEX4-F1
#
_entry.id   AF-V5WEX4-F1
#
_cell.length_a   1.000
_cell.length_b   1.000
_cell.length_c   1.000
_cell.angle_alpha   90.00
_cell.angle_beta   90.00
_cell.angle_gamma   90.00
#
_symmetry.space_group_name_H-M   'P 1'
#
loop_
_entity.id
_entity.type
_entity.pdbx_description
1 polymer ?
#
loop_
_entity_poly.entity_id
_entity_poly.type
_entity_poly.pdbx_seq_one_letter_code
_entity_poly.pdbx_strand_id
1 'polypeptide(L)'
;MSRICLTLPGPDAGADIRFAGDYQGCYQALELRLDLLENPVADALEILSFLGEQNSVMETLGNDPSLIMTLRRVEDGGRFSGSVQEQTERISAILESLQNTAGHTWSRIQPVLAVDLEADSALDQFAGSLGRKHVTVIRSLHDFQGTPHDLASLLEHCASQGDIPKLAVMPGGLHDLTRIFQEGRKYARRRPGKRFILLGMGEYGIPSRILPERIGSYLSFASPGEGVAPGQMDCRELHESFRARKINPDTPIFAIIGNPVSHSRSPEIHNGNFRRDRREALYIPLLCDDPEEIPAFALEANLLGASVTVPHKEAVRRILQHEDDEVSAVEACNTIIRDSRGWTGLNTDVSGFIQPIIPVLREIRESRGEVKAAVIGAGGAAKAAAYALLREGCELIILNRTPRRAEELAEQLSSIFPGKVISGVLGPDSRSLLQTYRYMIVQTTTVGMAHGHAGDPLSFYDFTGDEFLYDIIYTPAVTELMGRAENAGCRTKNGWEMFQRQAALQARRSPKLLTNM
;
A
#
# COMPACT_ATOMS: atom_id res chain seq x y z
N MET A 1 -18.81 1.79 -11.82
CA MET A 1 -17.76 0.77 -11.81
C MET A 1 -16.59 1.22 -12.66
N SER A 2 -15.58 1.74 -11.97
CA SER A 2 -14.27 2.08 -12.52
C SER A 2 -13.60 0.89 -13.18
N ARG A 3 -12.77 1.20 -14.18
CA ARG A 3 -12.08 0.23 -15.02
C ARG A 3 -10.59 0.25 -14.73
N ILE A 4 -9.95 -0.90 -14.90
CA ILE A 4 -8.49 -1.00 -14.87
C ILE A 4 -7.98 -0.85 -16.31
N CYS A 5 -7.14 0.14 -16.53
CA CYS A 5 -6.39 0.34 -17.76
C CYS A 5 -4.97 -0.24 -17.59
N LEU A 6 -4.59 -1.20 -18.43
CA LEU A 6 -3.23 -1.72 -18.48
C LEU A 6 -2.41 -0.84 -19.42
N THR A 7 -1.44 -0.12 -18.87
CA THR A 7 -0.43 0.62 -19.63
C THR A 7 0.63 -0.35 -20.14
N LEU A 8 0.74 -0.46 -21.46
CA LEU A 8 1.68 -1.31 -22.16
C LEU A 8 3.06 -0.61 -22.27
N PRO A 9 4.12 -1.16 -21.65
CA PRO A 9 5.42 -0.48 -21.53
C PRO A 9 6.50 -1.00 -22.48
N GLY A 10 6.16 -1.94 -23.36
CA GLY A 10 7.12 -2.65 -24.21
C GLY A 10 7.81 -1.74 -25.22
N PRO A 11 9.03 -2.10 -25.65
CA PRO A 11 9.77 -1.34 -26.66
C PRO A 11 9.27 -1.60 -28.10
N ASP A 12 8.50 -2.66 -28.32
CA ASP A 12 8.06 -3.11 -29.64
C ASP A 12 6.69 -3.78 -29.59
N ALA A 13 6.10 -4.02 -30.77
CA ALA A 13 4.79 -4.66 -30.89
C ALA A 13 4.73 -6.05 -30.25
N GLY A 14 5.78 -6.85 -30.41
CA GLY A 14 5.82 -8.21 -29.88
C GLY A 14 5.76 -8.24 -28.35
N ALA A 15 6.46 -7.31 -27.68
CA ALA A 15 6.43 -7.17 -26.23
C ALA A 15 5.04 -6.78 -25.72
N ASP A 16 4.42 -5.77 -26.34
CA ASP A 16 3.11 -5.26 -25.92
C ASP A 16 1.98 -6.25 -26.19
N ILE A 17 2.03 -6.98 -27.31
CA ILE A 17 1.08 -8.08 -27.60
C ILE A 17 1.20 -9.19 -26.55
N ARG A 18 2.44 -9.56 -26.15
CA ARG A 18 2.65 -10.54 -25.08
C ARG A 18 2.07 -10.05 -23.75
N PHE A 19 2.34 -8.79 -23.35
CA PHE A 19 1.77 -8.25 -22.12
C PHE A 19 0.24 -8.21 -22.15
N ALA A 20 -0.38 -7.81 -23.26
CA ALA A 20 -1.83 -7.82 -23.40
C ALA A 20 -2.42 -9.23 -23.23
N GLY A 21 -1.73 -10.26 -23.73
CA GLY A 21 -2.09 -11.67 -23.54
C GLY A 21 -1.88 -12.17 -22.11
N ASP A 22 -0.69 -11.93 -21.54
CA ASP A 22 -0.31 -12.39 -20.19
C ASP A 22 -1.21 -11.82 -19.09
N TYR A 23 -1.78 -10.64 -19.29
CA TYR A 23 -2.66 -9.97 -18.32
C TYR A 23 -4.15 -10.05 -18.70
N GLN A 24 -4.51 -10.87 -19.69
CA GLN A 24 -5.89 -11.03 -20.13
C GLN A 24 -6.82 -11.36 -18.94
N GLY A 25 -7.95 -10.66 -18.86
CA GLY A 25 -8.93 -10.78 -17.77
C GLY A 25 -8.71 -9.80 -16.61
N CYS A 26 -7.51 -9.24 -16.44
CA CYS A 26 -7.22 -8.29 -15.37
C CYS A 26 -7.69 -6.86 -15.71
N TYR A 27 -7.59 -6.46 -16.98
CA TYR A 27 -7.89 -5.11 -17.46
C TYR A 27 -9.18 -5.01 -18.28
N GLN A 28 -9.66 -3.79 -18.47
CA GLN A 28 -10.81 -3.42 -19.30
C GLN A 28 -10.43 -2.35 -20.32
N ALA A 29 -9.28 -1.70 -20.15
CA ALA A 29 -8.73 -0.82 -21.16
C ALA A 29 -7.24 -1.11 -21.34
N LEU A 30 -6.72 -0.78 -22.51
CA LEU A 30 -5.30 -0.79 -22.81
C LEU A 30 -4.85 0.62 -23.12
N GLU A 31 -3.70 1.02 -22.59
CA GLU A 31 -3.00 2.23 -22.97
C GLU A 31 -1.72 1.86 -23.70
N LEU A 32 -1.63 2.22 -24.97
CA LEU A 32 -0.45 2.08 -25.80
C LEU A 32 0.43 3.32 -25.66
N ARG A 33 1.63 3.14 -25.09
CA ARG A 33 2.62 4.20 -24.92
C ARG A 33 3.51 4.31 -26.15
N LEU A 34 3.07 5.09 -27.12
CA LEU A 34 3.76 5.33 -28.38
C LEU A 34 5.16 5.92 -28.19
N ASP A 35 5.39 6.67 -27.11
CA ASP A 35 6.68 7.23 -26.77
C ASP A 35 7.70 6.19 -26.26
N LEU A 36 7.25 4.98 -25.89
CA LEU A 36 8.11 3.88 -25.45
C LEU A 36 8.50 2.92 -26.57
N LEU A 37 7.82 2.98 -27.72
CA LEU A 37 8.06 2.12 -28.87
C LEU A 37 9.28 2.59 -29.69
N GLU A 38 10.06 1.64 -30.18
CA GLU A 38 11.22 1.89 -31.05
C GLU A 38 10.78 2.39 -32.44
N ASN A 39 9.70 1.82 -33.00
CA ASN A 39 9.13 2.22 -34.28
C ASN A 39 7.64 2.59 -34.12
N PRO A 40 7.31 3.74 -33.50
CA PRO A 40 5.97 4.02 -32.98
C PRO A 40 4.82 3.85 -33.98
N VAL A 41 5.04 4.13 -35.27
CA VAL A 41 4.00 3.99 -36.29
C VAL A 41 3.79 2.53 -36.67
N ALA A 42 4.86 1.82 -37.02
CA ALA A 42 4.77 0.42 -37.45
C ALA A 42 4.31 -0.49 -36.30
N ASP A 43 4.91 -0.32 -35.12
CA ASP A 43 4.59 -1.12 -33.94
C ASP A 43 3.14 -0.90 -33.50
N ALA A 44 2.67 0.36 -33.48
CA ALA A 44 1.28 0.64 -33.15
C ALA A 44 0.30 0.00 -34.14
N LEU A 45 0.59 0.03 -35.44
CA LEU A 45 -0.27 -0.60 -36.43
C LEU A 45 -0.37 -2.12 -36.24
N GLU A 46 0.75 -2.77 -35.90
CA GLU A 46 0.78 -4.20 -35.61
C GLU A 46 -0.04 -4.54 -34.35
N ILE A 47 0.20 -3.83 -33.24
CA ILE A 47 -0.53 -4.01 -31.98
C ILE A 47 -2.03 -3.79 -32.19
N LEU A 48 -2.40 -2.68 -32.82
CA LEU A 48 -3.80 -2.30 -33.03
C LEU A 48 -4.50 -3.30 -33.96
N SER A 49 -3.83 -3.76 -35.01
CA SER A 49 -4.37 -4.80 -35.90
C SER A 49 -4.63 -6.11 -35.14
N PHE A 50 -3.64 -6.57 -34.35
CA PHE A 50 -3.79 -7.75 -33.51
C PHE A 50 -4.97 -7.63 -32.52
N LEU A 51 -5.10 -6.48 -31.85
CA LEU A 51 -6.18 -6.23 -30.89
C LEU A 51 -7.55 -6.16 -31.57
N GLY A 52 -7.64 -5.59 -32.79
CA GLY A 52 -8.91 -5.50 -33.54
C GLY A 52 -9.44 -6.85 -34.06
N GLU A 53 -8.57 -7.85 -34.19
CA GLU A 53 -8.95 -9.23 -34.51
C GLU A 53 -9.40 -10.03 -33.27
N GLN A 54 -8.87 -9.69 -32.09
CA GLN A 54 -9.22 -10.31 -30.81
C GLN A 54 -10.58 -9.80 -30.28
N ASN A 55 -11.68 -10.51 -30.59
CA ASN A 55 -13.05 -10.13 -30.20
C ASN A 55 -13.27 -9.90 -28.67
N SER A 56 -12.45 -10.49 -27.79
CA SER A 56 -12.77 -10.61 -26.36
C SER A 56 -12.70 -9.31 -25.54
N VAL A 57 -11.85 -8.34 -25.91
CA VAL A 57 -11.69 -7.09 -25.14
C VAL A 57 -12.69 -6.02 -25.59
N MET A 58 -12.93 -5.92 -26.91
CA MET A 58 -13.72 -4.82 -27.50
C MET A 58 -15.24 -5.03 -27.36
N GLU A 59 -15.74 -6.26 -27.37
CA GLU A 59 -17.20 -6.53 -27.31
C GLU A 59 -17.82 -6.26 -25.93
N THR A 60 -17.02 -6.29 -24.86
CA THR A 60 -17.53 -6.26 -23.48
C THR A 60 -17.91 -4.86 -23.00
N LEU A 61 -17.51 -3.79 -23.69
CA LEU A 61 -17.59 -2.41 -23.20
C LEU A 61 -18.44 -1.48 -24.05
N GLY A 62 -19.06 -1.99 -25.13
CA GLY A 62 -19.83 -1.16 -26.06
C GLY A 62 -18.98 -0.06 -26.70
N ASN A 63 -19.52 1.16 -26.80
CA ASN A 63 -18.82 2.32 -27.39
C ASN A 63 -17.97 3.10 -26.38
N ASP A 64 -17.54 2.48 -25.29
CA ASP A 64 -16.71 3.17 -24.31
C ASP A 64 -15.23 2.98 -24.62
N PRO A 65 -14.39 4.03 -24.42
CA PRO A 65 -12.97 3.91 -24.66
C PRO A 65 -12.35 2.75 -23.89
N SER A 66 -11.80 1.79 -24.63
CA SER A 66 -11.08 0.61 -24.12
C SER A 66 -9.68 0.50 -24.71
N LEU A 67 -9.33 1.38 -25.64
CA LEU A 67 -8.01 1.47 -26.25
C LEU A 67 -7.58 2.94 -26.26
N ILE A 68 -6.43 3.24 -25.67
CA ILE A 68 -5.92 4.59 -25.50
C ILE A 68 -4.57 4.66 -26.18
N MET A 69 -4.41 5.57 -27.14
CA MET A 69 -3.10 5.90 -27.71
C MET A 69 -2.53 7.12 -26.99
N THR A 70 -1.31 6.99 -26.49
CA THR A 70 -0.63 8.05 -25.74
C THR A 70 0.78 8.25 -26.31
N LEU A 71 1.07 9.42 -26.89
CA LEU A 71 2.42 9.84 -27.25
C LEU A 71 2.89 10.90 -26.25
N ARG A 72 3.41 10.46 -25.10
CA ARG A 72 3.67 11.33 -23.95
C ARG A 72 4.97 12.11 -24.12
N ARG A 73 4.91 13.44 -23.97
CA ARG A 73 6.08 14.33 -24.00
C ARG A 73 6.96 14.17 -22.76
N VAL A 74 8.25 14.51 -22.87
CA VAL A 74 9.21 14.46 -21.74
C VAL A 74 8.78 15.33 -20.57
N GLU A 75 8.27 16.54 -20.83
CA GLU A 75 7.79 17.46 -19.79
C GLU A 75 6.60 16.92 -18.99
N ASP A 76 5.86 15.98 -19.56
CA ASP A 76 4.71 15.30 -18.97
C ASP A 76 5.04 13.87 -18.48
N GLY A 77 6.32 13.52 -18.38
CA GLY A 77 6.79 12.23 -17.84
C GLY A 77 6.89 11.09 -18.85
N GLY A 78 6.89 11.40 -20.15
CA GLY A 78 7.13 10.44 -21.23
C GLY A 78 8.54 10.48 -21.79
N ARG A 79 8.73 9.92 -22.99
CA ARG A 79 10.02 9.91 -23.72
C ARG A 79 10.00 10.69 -25.03
N PHE A 80 8.85 11.23 -25.46
CA PHE A 80 8.78 11.97 -26.71
C PHE A 80 9.35 13.39 -26.54
N SER A 81 10.42 13.69 -27.27
CA SER A 81 11.14 14.98 -27.22
C SER A 81 10.90 15.88 -28.43
N GLY A 82 10.02 15.47 -29.36
CA GLY A 82 9.67 16.25 -30.53
C GLY A 82 8.72 17.41 -30.21
N SER A 83 8.50 18.26 -31.22
CA SER A 83 7.54 19.36 -31.18
C SER A 83 6.09 18.87 -31.14
N VAL A 84 5.17 19.74 -30.73
CA VAL A 84 3.72 19.50 -30.81
C VAL A 84 3.31 19.15 -32.25
N GLN A 85 3.88 19.81 -33.25
CA GLN A 85 3.61 19.49 -34.65
C GLN A 85 3.98 18.04 -34.97
N GLU A 86 5.21 17.62 -34.66
CA GLU A 86 5.67 16.24 -34.88
C GLU A 86 4.83 15.22 -34.09
N GLN A 87 4.36 15.58 -32.89
CA GLN A 87 3.46 14.75 -32.09
C GLN A 87 2.15 14.49 -32.86
N THR A 88 1.49 15.56 -33.33
CA THR A 88 0.23 15.47 -34.07
C THR A 88 0.39 14.77 -35.43
N GLU A 89 1.51 14.97 -36.13
CA GLU A 89 1.82 14.30 -37.40
C GLU A 89 1.97 12.79 -37.21
N ARG A 90 2.67 12.35 -36.16
CA ARG A 90 2.84 10.91 -35.85
C ARG A 90 1.51 10.24 -35.50
N ILE A 91 0.70 10.86 -34.65
CA ILE A 91 -0.63 10.34 -34.29
C ILE A 91 -1.51 10.28 -35.56
N SER A 92 -1.49 11.33 -36.38
CA SER A 92 -2.26 11.37 -37.64
C SER A 92 -1.84 10.26 -38.60
N ALA A 93 -0.54 10.03 -38.76
CA ALA A 93 -0.01 8.98 -39.63
C ALA A 93 -0.50 7.58 -39.22
N ILE A 94 -0.57 7.28 -37.92
CA ILE A 94 -1.11 6.01 -37.41
C ILE A 94 -2.60 5.89 -37.74
N LEU A 95 -3.39 6.94 -37.42
CA LEU A 95 -4.83 6.93 -37.64
C LEU A 95 -5.20 6.81 -39.13
N GLU A 96 -4.51 7.54 -40.00
CA GLU A 96 -4.69 7.47 -41.45
C GLU A 96 -4.28 6.10 -42.00
N SER A 97 -3.18 5.53 -41.50
CA SER A 97 -2.75 4.20 -41.89
C SER A 97 -3.81 3.15 -41.51
N LEU A 98 -4.33 3.18 -40.27
CA LEU A 98 -5.40 2.29 -39.84
C LEU A 98 -6.66 2.41 -40.70
N GLN A 99 -7.06 3.64 -41.04
CA GLN A 99 -8.21 3.90 -41.90
C GLN A 99 -8.02 3.30 -43.30
N ASN A 100 -6.80 3.37 -43.84
CA ASN A 100 -6.50 2.97 -45.21
C ASN A 100 -6.20 1.48 -45.38
N THR A 101 -5.47 0.85 -44.46
CA THR A 101 -4.99 -0.54 -44.60
C THR A 101 -5.83 -1.55 -43.85
N ALA A 102 -6.65 -1.10 -42.90
CA ALA A 102 -7.34 -1.99 -41.98
C ALA A 102 -8.83 -1.65 -41.87
N GLY A 103 -9.52 -1.36 -42.98
CA GLY A 103 -10.90 -0.84 -42.97
C GLY A 103 -11.90 -1.63 -42.11
N HIS A 104 -11.77 -2.97 -42.05
CA HIS A 104 -12.58 -3.79 -41.14
C HIS A 104 -12.17 -3.61 -39.68
N THR A 105 -10.87 -3.63 -39.39
CA THR A 105 -10.27 -3.35 -38.07
C THR A 105 -10.59 -1.93 -37.58
N TRP A 106 -10.51 -0.92 -38.43
CA TRP A 106 -10.83 0.47 -38.11
C TRP A 106 -12.28 0.61 -37.66
N SER A 107 -13.23 -0.03 -38.35
CA SER A 107 -14.64 0.01 -37.96
C SER A 107 -14.91 -0.58 -36.57
N ARG A 108 -14.04 -1.51 -36.11
CA ARG A 108 -14.09 -2.12 -34.78
C ARG A 108 -13.38 -1.30 -33.71
N ILE A 109 -12.24 -0.70 -34.05
CA ILE A 109 -11.40 0.06 -33.12
C ILE A 109 -11.93 1.48 -32.91
N GLN A 110 -12.34 2.17 -33.97
CA GLN A 110 -12.74 3.58 -33.92
C GLN A 110 -13.75 3.90 -32.79
N PRO A 111 -14.81 3.10 -32.56
CA PRO A 111 -15.78 3.38 -31.50
C PRO A 111 -15.22 3.29 -30.08
N VAL A 112 -14.11 2.58 -29.88
CA VAL A 112 -13.50 2.32 -28.57
C VAL A 112 -12.11 2.96 -28.43
N LEU A 113 -11.66 3.69 -29.44
CA LEU A 113 -10.38 4.38 -29.46
C LEU A 113 -10.48 5.75 -28.81
N ALA A 114 -9.56 6.01 -27.87
CA ALA A 114 -9.24 7.32 -27.38
C ALA A 114 -7.79 7.70 -27.71
N VAL A 115 -7.55 8.99 -27.87
CA VAL A 115 -6.21 9.57 -27.90
C VAL A 115 -6.04 10.42 -26.65
N ASP A 116 -4.99 10.14 -25.88
CA ASP A 116 -4.59 10.96 -24.74
C ASP A 116 -3.71 12.12 -25.24
N LEU A 117 -4.20 13.34 -25.07
CA LEU A 117 -3.52 14.58 -25.40
C LEU A 117 -3.34 15.41 -24.15
N GLU A 118 -2.18 16.02 -24.01
CA GLU A 118 -1.91 16.95 -22.92
C GLU A 118 -2.85 18.16 -22.94
N ALA A 119 -3.09 18.74 -21.76
CA ALA A 119 -3.81 19.99 -21.56
C ALA A 119 -2.96 21.20 -22.03
N ASP A 120 -2.69 21.23 -23.33
CA ASP A 120 -1.93 22.25 -24.04
C ASP A 120 -2.81 22.87 -25.13
N SER A 121 -2.98 24.19 -25.09
CA SER A 121 -3.78 24.93 -26.08
C SER A 121 -3.28 24.74 -27.53
N ALA A 122 -1.99 24.41 -27.73
CA ALA A 122 -1.45 24.11 -29.05
C ALA A 122 -2.05 22.82 -29.67
N LEU A 123 -2.63 21.93 -28.84
CA LEU A 123 -3.26 20.69 -29.27
C LEU A 123 -4.77 20.82 -29.53
N ASP A 124 -5.40 21.97 -29.23
CA ASP A 124 -6.86 22.11 -29.29
C ASP A 124 -7.44 21.96 -30.70
N GLN A 125 -6.75 22.52 -31.71
CA GLN A 125 -7.16 22.36 -33.10
C GLN A 125 -7.11 20.88 -33.53
N PHE A 126 -6.08 20.16 -33.09
CA PHE A 126 -5.90 18.75 -33.40
C PHE A 126 -6.97 17.89 -32.71
N ALA A 127 -7.21 18.11 -31.41
CA ALA A 127 -8.28 17.45 -30.66
C ALA A 127 -9.66 17.65 -31.31
N GLY A 128 -9.97 18.89 -31.74
CA GLY A 128 -11.20 19.17 -32.48
C GLY A 128 -11.30 18.41 -33.82
N SER A 129 -10.18 18.13 -34.48
CA SER A 129 -10.14 17.29 -35.68
C SER A 129 -10.43 15.81 -35.39
N LEU A 130 -9.97 15.29 -34.25
CA LEU A 130 -10.23 13.92 -33.78
C LEU A 130 -11.71 13.73 -33.42
N GLY A 131 -12.30 14.70 -32.72
CA GLY A 131 -13.73 14.67 -32.39
C GLY A 131 -14.63 14.61 -33.62
N ARG A 132 -14.29 15.34 -34.70
CA ARG A 132 -15.00 15.25 -36.00
C ARG A 132 -14.86 13.88 -36.68
N LYS A 133 -13.78 13.15 -36.38
CA LYS A 133 -13.56 11.75 -36.81
C LYS A 133 -14.16 10.74 -35.82
N HIS A 134 -14.98 11.17 -34.86
CA HIS A 134 -15.57 10.34 -33.81
C HIS A 134 -14.55 9.56 -32.95
N VAL A 135 -13.33 10.10 -32.81
CA VAL A 135 -12.32 9.57 -31.90
C VAL A 135 -12.43 10.30 -30.57
N THR A 136 -12.46 9.57 -29.46
CA THR A 136 -12.53 10.18 -28.12
C THR A 136 -11.20 10.84 -27.78
N VAL A 137 -11.23 12.02 -27.15
CA VAL A 137 -10.02 12.66 -26.61
C VAL A 137 -10.03 12.54 -25.09
N ILE A 138 -8.92 12.06 -24.53
CA ILE A 138 -8.62 12.18 -23.10
C ILE A 138 -7.70 13.38 -22.96
N ARG A 139 -8.13 14.41 -22.22
CA ARG A 139 -7.33 15.61 -22.00
C ARG A 139 -6.59 15.53 -20.68
N SER A 140 -5.28 15.30 -20.71
CA SER A 140 -4.49 14.98 -19.51
C SER A 140 -3.63 16.12 -18.99
N LEU A 141 -3.57 16.26 -17.67
CA LEU A 141 -2.65 17.14 -16.96
C LEU A 141 -1.92 16.32 -15.89
N HIS A 142 -0.59 16.45 -15.85
CA HIS A 142 0.28 15.77 -14.90
C HIS A 142 0.98 16.80 -14.03
N ASP A 143 0.75 16.74 -12.71
CA ASP A 143 1.47 17.54 -11.73
C ASP A 143 2.37 16.63 -10.89
N PHE A 144 3.66 16.63 -11.24
CA PHE A 144 4.68 15.86 -10.51
C PHE A 144 5.17 16.55 -9.24
N GLN A 145 4.82 17.83 -9.04
CA GLN A 145 5.31 18.63 -7.91
C GLN A 145 4.37 18.57 -6.71
N GLY A 146 3.06 18.40 -6.93
CA GLY A 146 2.13 18.39 -5.83
C GLY A 146 0.68 18.07 -6.19
N THR A 147 -0.20 18.39 -5.25
CA THR A 147 -1.66 18.31 -5.41
C THR A 147 -2.25 19.73 -5.37
N PRO A 148 -2.60 20.33 -6.53
CA PRO A 148 -3.20 21.66 -6.59
C PRO A 148 -4.49 21.80 -5.77
N HIS A 149 -4.72 22.97 -5.16
CA HIS A 149 -5.89 23.22 -4.30
C HIS A 149 -7.23 23.18 -5.04
N ASP A 150 -7.22 23.43 -6.34
CA ASP A 150 -8.40 23.62 -7.18
C ASP A 150 -8.61 22.46 -8.19
N LEU A 151 -8.40 21.21 -7.75
CA LEU A 151 -8.53 20.00 -8.59
C LEU A 151 -9.81 19.97 -9.43
N ALA A 152 -10.95 20.36 -8.86
CA ALA A 152 -12.22 20.40 -9.58
C ALA A 152 -12.23 21.44 -10.71
N SER A 153 -11.63 22.61 -10.50
CA SER A 153 -11.50 23.64 -11.53
C SER A 153 -10.54 23.20 -12.63
N LEU A 154 -9.44 22.54 -12.29
CA LEU A 154 -8.52 21.96 -13.27
C LEU A 154 -9.19 20.88 -14.12
N LEU A 155 -10.00 20.01 -13.51
CA LEU A 155 -10.80 19.03 -14.25
C LEU A 155 -11.82 19.71 -15.19
N GLU A 156 -12.47 20.80 -14.77
CA GLU A 156 -13.34 21.58 -15.64
C GLU A 156 -12.58 22.27 -16.78
N HIS A 157 -11.37 22.76 -16.52
CA HIS A 157 -10.53 23.39 -17.54
C HIS A 157 -10.07 22.37 -18.59
N CYS A 158 -9.72 21.15 -18.16
CA CYS A 158 -9.39 20.04 -19.07
C CYS A 158 -10.62 19.53 -19.82
N ALA A 159 -11.83 19.69 -19.27
CA ALA A 159 -13.08 19.27 -19.89
C ALA A 159 -13.51 20.25 -21.00
N SER A 160 -12.78 20.25 -22.12
CA SER A 160 -13.24 20.88 -23.36
C SER A 160 -14.48 20.14 -23.92
N GLN A 161 -15.14 20.67 -24.96
CA GLN A 161 -16.41 20.09 -25.45
C GLN A 161 -16.23 18.66 -26.00
N GLY A 162 -16.57 17.67 -25.16
CA GLY A 162 -16.61 16.25 -25.52
C GLY A 162 -15.46 15.41 -24.98
N ASP A 163 -14.42 16.04 -24.42
CA ASP A 163 -13.23 15.36 -23.91
C ASP A 163 -13.50 14.67 -22.56
N ILE A 164 -12.69 13.65 -22.24
CA ILE A 164 -12.60 13.07 -20.90
C ILE A 164 -11.41 13.74 -20.19
N PRO A 165 -11.62 14.62 -19.19
CA PRO A 165 -10.51 15.21 -18.44
C PRO A 165 -9.78 14.15 -17.61
N LYS A 166 -8.45 14.23 -17.58
CA LYS A 166 -7.54 13.36 -16.81
C LYS A 166 -6.59 14.22 -16.00
N LEU A 167 -6.56 14.01 -14.69
CA LEU A 167 -5.67 14.71 -13.77
C LEU A 167 -4.89 13.68 -12.95
N ALA A 168 -3.56 13.71 -13.07
CA ALA A 168 -2.65 12.90 -12.28
C ALA A 168 -1.76 13.83 -11.44
N VAL A 169 -1.85 13.74 -10.12
CA VAL A 169 -1.20 14.68 -9.19
C VAL A 169 -0.32 13.95 -8.18
N MET A 170 0.66 14.62 -7.59
CA MET A 170 1.57 14.02 -6.59
C MET A 170 1.14 14.41 -5.17
N PRO A 171 0.37 13.58 -4.44
CA PRO A 171 0.06 13.83 -3.02
C PRO A 171 1.31 13.79 -2.15
N GLY A 172 1.51 14.83 -1.34
CA GLY A 172 2.61 14.93 -0.38
C GLY A 172 2.31 14.36 1.01
N GLY A 173 1.06 13.95 1.25
CA GLY A 173 0.60 13.44 2.54
C GLY A 173 -0.84 12.89 2.48
N LEU A 174 -1.34 12.41 3.62
CA LEU A 174 -2.68 11.83 3.73
C LEU A 174 -3.78 12.90 3.57
N HIS A 175 -3.52 14.15 3.96
CA HIS A 175 -4.42 15.29 3.68
C HIS A 175 -4.63 15.54 2.18
N ASP A 176 -3.59 15.44 1.35
CA ASP A 176 -3.70 15.60 -0.11
C ASP A 176 -4.47 14.44 -0.73
N LEU A 177 -4.19 13.21 -0.31
CA LEU A 177 -4.97 12.04 -0.72
C LEU A 177 -6.45 12.20 -0.35
N THR A 178 -6.74 12.71 0.85
CA THR A 178 -8.12 13.00 1.29
C THR A 178 -8.79 14.02 0.38
N ARG A 179 -8.08 15.10 0.01
CA ARG A 179 -8.58 16.11 -0.94
C ARG A 179 -8.87 15.53 -2.33
N ILE A 180 -8.02 14.63 -2.84
CA ILE A 180 -8.25 13.94 -4.12
C ILE A 180 -9.60 13.21 -4.09
N PHE A 181 -9.90 12.48 -3.02
CA PHE A 181 -11.18 11.78 -2.87
C PHE A 181 -12.36 12.75 -2.77
N GLN A 182 -12.22 13.81 -1.97
CA GLN A 182 -13.27 14.81 -1.76
C GLN A 182 -13.63 15.55 -3.04
N GLU A 183 -12.63 16.12 -3.73
CA GLU A 183 -12.86 16.91 -4.93
C GLU A 183 -13.32 16.05 -6.10
N GLY A 184 -12.78 14.83 -6.26
CA GLY A 184 -13.29 13.89 -7.26
C GLY A 184 -14.76 13.54 -7.04
N ARG A 185 -15.13 13.18 -5.80
CA ARG A 185 -16.53 12.83 -5.46
C ARG A 185 -17.47 14.01 -5.65
N LYS A 186 -17.03 15.21 -5.29
CA LYS A 186 -17.76 16.46 -5.49
C LYS A 186 -17.94 16.77 -6.98
N TYR A 187 -16.91 16.56 -7.79
CA TYR A 187 -16.96 16.69 -9.25
C TYR A 187 -17.97 15.70 -9.84
N ALA A 188 -17.88 14.42 -9.48
CA ALA A 188 -18.80 13.37 -9.93
C ALA A 188 -20.27 13.69 -9.62
N ARG A 189 -20.56 14.20 -8.41
CA ARG A 189 -21.92 14.61 -8.01
C ARG A 189 -22.45 15.80 -8.81
N ARG A 190 -21.59 16.76 -9.15
CA ARG A 190 -21.96 17.95 -9.95
C ARG A 190 -22.16 17.63 -11.42
N ARG A 191 -21.49 16.58 -11.91
CA ARG A 191 -21.49 16.15 -13.32
C ARG A 191 -21.95 14.69 -13.46
N PRO A 192 -23.20 14.35 -13.06
CA PRO A 192 -23.67 12.98 -13.09
C PRO A 192 -23.59 12.39 -14.51
N GLY A 193 -23.02 11.20 -14.63
CA GLY A 193 -22.85 10.50 -15.91
C GLY A 193 -21.71 11.01 -16.80
N LYS A 194 -20.99 12.08 -16.42
CA LYS A 194 -19.78 12.50 -17.13
C LYS A 194 -18.57 11.73 -16.63
N ARG A 195 -17.66 11.42 -17.56
CA ARG A 195 -16.43 10.67 -17.29
C ARG A 195 -15.31 11.64 -16.97
N PHE A 196 -14.49 11.29 -15.99
CA PHE A 196 -13.24 11.97 -15.68
C PHE A 196 -12.27 10.99 -15.05
N ILE A 197 -10.98 11.29 -15.13
CA ILE A 197 -9.91 10.49 -14.53
C ILE A 197 -9.22 11.39 -13.51
N LEU A 198 -9.13 10.94 -12.26
CA LEU A 198 -8.43 11.65 -11.20
C LEU A 198 -7.72 10.61 -10.34
N LEU A 199 -6.40 10.73 -10.23
CA LEU A 199 -5.58 9.81 -9.45
C LEU A 199 -4.36 10.52 -8.85
N GLY A 200 -3.89 9.96 -7.74
CA GLY A 200 -2.63 10.31 -7.10
C GLY A 200 -1.49 9.43 -7.60
N MET A 201 -0.34 10.04 -7.82
CA MET A 201 0.95 9.41 -8.09
C MET A 201 1.71 9.15 -6.77
N GLY A 202 2.79 8.38 -6.87
CA GLY A 202 3.64 8.04 -5.72
C GLY A 202 2.96 7.11 -4.71
N GLU A 203 3.66 6.83 -3.61
CA GLU A 203 3.20 5.90 -2.57
C GLU A 203 1.92 6.39 -1.87
N TYR A 204 1.84 7.71 -1.59
CA TYR A 204 0.62 8.35 -1.09
C TYR A 204 -0.58 8.20 -2.03
N GLY A 205 -0.34 8.11 -3.35
CA GLY A 205 -1.39 7.98 -4.35
C GLY A 205 -2.00 6.58 -4.46
N ILE A 206 -1.37 5.54 -3.92
CA ILE A 206 -1.78 4.13 -4.06
C ILE A 206 -3.27 3.91 -3.74
N PRO A 207 -3.85 4.42 -2.63
CA PRO A 207 -5.27 4.23 -2.35
C PRO A 207 -6.21 4.80 -3.43
N SER A 208 -5.83 5.88 -4.11
CA SER A 208 -6.63 6.43 -5.21
C SER A 208 -6.69 5.50 -6.43
N ARG A 209 -5.63 4.71 -6.64
CA ARG A 209 -5.54 3.70 -7.71
C ARG A 209 -6.32 2.43 -7.38
N ILE A 210 -6.36 2.06 -6.10
CA ILE A 210 -7.13 0.92 -5.60
C ILE A 210 -8.62 1.24 -5.52
N LEU A 211 -8.98 2.49 -5.16
CA LEU A 211 -10.35 2.92 -4.88
C LEU A 211 -10.89 3.98 -5.88
N PRO A 212 -10.71 3.83 -7.21
CA PRO A 212 -11.14 4.86 -8.16
C PRO A 212 -12.67 5.12 -8.09
N GLU A 213 -13.48 4.10 -7.78
CA GLU A 213 -14.94 4.24 -7.65
C GLU A 213 -15.32 5.17 -6.49
N ARG A 214 -14.50 5.25 -5.42
CA ARG A 214 -14.73 6.12 -4.26
C ARG A 214 -14.54 7.60 -4.58
N ILE A 215 -13.69 7.86 -5.56
CA ILE A 215 -13.42 9.18 -6.15
C ILE A 215 -14.47 9.48 -7.22
N GLY A 216 -15.07 8.47 -7.85
CA GLY A 216 -15.88 8.60 -9.06
C GLY A 216 -15.05 8.59 -10.34
N SER A 217 -13.78 8.20 -10.25
CA SER A 217 -12.87 8.17 -11.40
C SER A 217 -13.22 7.04 -12.37
N TYR A 218 -13.23 7.36 -13.66
CA TYR A 218 -13.59 6.46 -14.75
C TYR A 218 -12.57 5.32 -14.94
N LEU A 219 -11.27 5.63 -14.85
CA LEU A 219 -10.17 4.69 -15.04
C LEU A 219 -9.17 4.79 -13.90
N SER A 220 -8.62 3.63 -13.53
CA SER A 220 -7.35 3.52 -12.80
C SER A 220 -6.32 2.86 -13.71
N PHE A 221 -5.05 3.23 -13.58
CA PHE A 221 -3.97 2.77 -14.45
C PHE A 221 -3.05 1.82 -13.69
N ALA A 222 -2.71 0.71 -14.36
CA ALA A 222 -1.86 -0.38 -13.91
C ALA A 222 -0.79 -0.69 -14.96
N SER A 223 0.23 -1.46 -14.62
CA SER A 223 1.27 -1.87 -15.57
C SER A 223 1.62 -3.36 -15.39
N PRO A 224 2.32 -4.00 -16.35
CA PRO A 224 2.99 -5.27 -16.11
C PRO A 224 4.19 -5.08 -15.18
N GLY A 225 4.17 -5.64 -13.96
CA GLY A 225 5.28 -5.55 -13.03
C GLY A 225 5.56 -4.13 -12.53
N GLU A 226 6.82 -3.67 -12.57
CA GLU A 226 7.20 -2.31 -12.18
C GLU A 226 6.62 -1.29 -13.17
N GLY A 227 5.78 -0.38 -12.68
CA GLY A 227 5.04 0.56 -13.53
C GLY A 227 5.88 1.68 -14.12
N VAL A 228 5.35 2.28 -15.19
CA VAL A 228 5.99 3.40 -15.93
C VAL A 228 5.74 4.78 -15.31
N ALA A 229 4.92 4.85 -14.26
CA ALA A 229 4.61 6.06 -13.51
C ALA A 229 4.71 5.82 -11.99
N PRO A 230 5.07 6.84 -11.19
CA PRO A 230 5.19 6.69 -9.74
C PRO A 230 3.90 6.16 -9.08
N GLY A 231 4.05 5.11 -8.28
CA GLY A 231 2.95 4.45 -7.56
C GLY A 231 2.03 3.60 -8.43
N GLN A 232 2.35 3.39 -9.72
CA GLN A 232 1.59 2.49 -10.58
C GLN A 232 1.82 1.04 -10.16
N MET A 233 0.71 0.33 -9.93
CA MET A 233 0.71 -1.03 -9.40
C MET A 233 0.62 -2.05 -10.52
N ASP A 234 1.01 -3.29 -10.21
CA ASP A 234 0.80 -4.41 -11.11
C ASP A 234 -0.70 -4.65 -11.35
N CYS A 235 -1.07 -4.97 -12.59
CA CYS A 235 -2.46 -5.15 -12.97
C CYS A 235 -3.13 -6.38 -12.33
N ARG A 236 -2.38 -7.47 -12.09
CA ARG A 236 -2.89 -8.64 -11.35
C ARG A 236 -3.06 -8.30 -9.89
N GLU A 237 -2.17 -7.50 -9.31
CA GLU A 237 -2.31 -7.05 -7.93
C GLU A 237 -3.61 -6.25 -7.72
N LEU A 238 -3.88 -5.25 -8.58
CA LEU A 238 -5.13 -4.49 -8.52
C LEU A 238 -6.38 -5.34 -8.77
N HIS A 239 -6.30 -6.30 -9.69
CA HIS A 239 -7.43 -7.16 -10.05
C HIS A 239 -7.70 -8.27 -9.02
N GLU A 240 -6.69 -9.04 -8.64
CA GLU A 240 -6.80 -10.26 -7.85
C GLU A 240 -6.72 -9.95 -6.35
N SER A 241 -5.67 -9.24 -5.92
CA SER A 241 -5.41 -8.92 -4.51
C SER A 241 -6.38 -7.86 -4.00
N PHE A 242 -6.48 -6.74 -4.72
CA PHE A 242 -7.34 -5.64 -4.29
C PHE A 242 -8.78 -5.71 -4.80
N ARG A 243 -9.07 -6.57 -5.79
CA ARG A 243 -10.43 -6.74 -6.35
C ARG A 243 -11.06 -5.40 -6.70
N ALA A 244 -10.27 -4.45 -7.23
CA ALA A 244 -10.67 -3.05 -7.38
C ALA A 244 -12.01 -2.86 -8.11
N ARG A 245 -12.33 -3.78 -9.03
CA ARG A 245 -13.58 -3.80 -9.81
C ARG A 245 -14.83 -4.20 -9.01
N LYS A 246 -14.68 -4.89 -7.88
CA LYS A 246 -15.81 -5.35 -7.05
C LYS A 246 -16.15 -4.37 -5.92
N ILE A 247 -15.39 -3.28 -5.81
CA ILE A 247 -15.58 -2.28 -4.77
C ILE A 247 -16.75 -1.37 -5.16
N ASN A 248 -17.64 -1.15 -4.21
CA ASN A 248 -18.75 -0.21 -4.31
C ASN A 248 -18.67 0.84 -3.17
N PRO A 249 -19.54 1.86 -3.18
CA PRO A 249 -19.58 2.89 -2.13
C PRO A 249 -19.90 2.40 -0.71
N ASP A 250 -20.33 1.16 -0.52
CA ASP A 250 -20.63 0.62 0.82
C ASP A 250 -19.56 -0.38 1.30
N THR A 251 -18.67 -0.82 0.42
CA THR A 251 -17.60 -1.79 0.72
C THR A 251 -16.73 -1.28 1.88
N PRO A 252 -16.70 -1.95 3.03
CA PRO A 252 -15.85 -1.60 4.15
C PRO A 252 -14.37 -1.70 3.81
N ILE A 253 -13.64 -0.64 4.15
CA ILE A 253 -12.20 -0.58 3.96
C ILE A 253 -11.49 -0.75 5.30
N PHE A 254 -10.42 -1.52 5.28
CA PHE A 254 -9.43 -1.68 6.33
C PHE A 254 -8.06 -1.30 5.78
N ALA A 255 -7.12 -0.95 6.65
CA ALA A 255 -5.78 -0.56 6.18
C ALA A 255 -4.65 -1.01 7.11
N ILE A 256 -3.44 -1.05 6.58
CA ILE A 256 -2.21 -0.97 7.38
C ILE A 256 -1.70 0.46 7.29
N ILE A 257 -1.43 1.08 8.45
CA ILE A 257 -0.98 2.46 8.59
C ILE A 257 0.44 2.47 9.12
N GLY A 258 1.33 3.19 8.47
CA GLY A 258 2.73 3.34 8.87
C GLY A 258 3.50 4.24 7.92
N ASN A 259 4.77 4.48 8.26
CA ASN A 259 5.75 5.06 7.35
C ASN A 259 7.13 4.42 7.65
N PRO A 260 7.68 3.59 6.73
CA PRO A 260 7.12 3.17 5.44
C PRO A 260 6.00 2.12 5.58
N VAL A 261 5.24 1.85 4.50
CA VAL A 261 4.15 0.86 4.53
C VAL A 261 4.06 -0.04 3.29
N SER A 262 4.62 0.37 2.15
CA SER A 262 4.58 -0.36 0.86
C SER A 262 5.02 -1.83 0.93
N HIS A 263 5.96 -2.18 1.80
CA HIS A 263 6.47 -3.56 1.92
C HIS A 263 5.63 -4.47 2.85
N SER A 264 4.54 -3.97 3.41
CA SER A 264 3.72 -4.75 4.34
C SER A 264 3.00 -5.89 3.63
N ARG A 265 3.11 -7.10 4.19
CA ARG A 265 2.34 -8.28 3.75
C ARG A 265 0.91 -8.35 4.29
N SER A 266 0.51 -7.34 5.08
CA SER A 266 -0.82 -7.30 5.70
C SER A 266 -1.96 -7.31 4.67
N PRO A 267 -1.89 -6.52 3.56
CA PRO A 267 -2.92 -6.58 2.52
C PRO A 267 -3.11 -7.97 1.91
N GLU A 268 -2.01 -8.69 1.60
CA GLU A 268 -2.04 -10.06 1.06
C GLU A 268 -2.84 -10.99 2.00
N ILE A 269 -2.51 -10.98 3.29
CA ILE A 269 -3.10 -11.87 4.30
C ILE A 269 -4.55 -11.52 4.57
N HIS A 270 -4.86 -10.25 4.83
CA HIS A 270 -6.22 -9.84 5.18
C HIS A 270 -7.17 -9.97 3.99
N ASN A 271 -6.75 -9.62 2.76
CA ASN A 271 -7.57 -9.84 1.57
C ASN A 271 -7.73 -11.33 1.25
N GLY A 272 -6.68 -12.14 1.48
CA GLY A 272 -6.78 -13.60 1.44
C GLY A 272 -7.85 -14.15 2.38
N ASN A 273 -7.84 -13.70 3.64
CA ASN A 273 -8.83 -14.08 4.64
C ASN A 273 -10.25 -13.59 4.27
N PHE A 274 -10.41 -12.34 3.81
CA PHE A 274 -11.71 -11.85 3.36
C PHE A 274 -12.26 -12.65 2.18
N ARG A 275 -11.42 -13.05 1.23
CA ARG A 275 -11.83 -13.92 0.11
C ARG A 275 -12.27 -15.31 0.61
N ARG A 276 -11.45 -15.95 1.44
CA ARG A 276 -11.75 -17.28 1.99
C ARG A 276 -13.06 -17.28 2.77
N ASP A 277 -13.28 -16.25 3.57
CA ASP A 277 -14.44 -16.12 4.44
C ASP A 277 -15.64 -15.46 3.72
N ARG A 278 -15.54 -15.24 2.40
CA ARG A 278 -16.56 -14.59 1.55
C ARG A 278 -17.07 -13.25 2.08
N ARG A 279 -16.16 -12.44 2.64
CA ARG A 279 -16.45 -11.09 3.13
C ARG A 279 -16.22 -10.05 2.04
N GLU A 280 -17.21 -9.18 1.85
CA GLU A 280 -17.14 -8.02 0.97
C GLU A 280 -16.44 -6.85 1.65
N ALA A 281 -15.17 -7.03 2.01
CA ALA A 281 -14.32 -6.01 2.61
C ALA A 281 -12.96 -6.00 1.93
N LEU A 282 -12.25 -4.89 2.02
CA LEU A 282 -10.92 -4.71 1.43
C LEU A 282 -9.91 -4.19 2.44
N TYR A 283 -8.68 -4.67 2.36
CA TYR A 283 -7.55 -4.22 3.14
C TYR A 283 -6.49 -3.56 2.24
N ILE A 284 -6.09 -2.32 2.53
CA ILE A 284 -5.17 -1.53 1.69
C ILE A 284 -3.92 -1.03 2.45
N PRO A 285 -2.79 -0.76 1.78
CA PRO A 285 -1.73 0.04 2.38
C PRO A 285 -2.17 1.51 2.47
N LEU A 286 -1.84 2.19 3.57
CA LEU A 286 -2.08 3.61 3.77
C LEU A 286 -0.84 4.28 4.37
N LEU A 287 -0.05 4.93 3.51
CA LEU A 287 1.08 5.73 3.95
C LEU A 287 0.57 6.95 4.69
N CYS A 288 1.12 7.23 5.86
CA CYS A 288 0.64 8.26 6.76
C CYS A 288 1.82 8.80 7.56
N ASP A 289 1.96 10.12 7.64
CA ASP A 289 2.95 10.80 8.48
C ASP A 289 2.38 11.21 9.84
N ASP A 290 1.12 11.64 9.86
CA ASP A 290 0.42 12.06 11.07
C ASP A 290 -0.89 11.27 11.24
N PRO A 291 -0.99 10.42 12.29
CA PRO A 291 -2.23 9.70 12.60
C PRO A 291 -3.46 10.59 12.83
N GLU A 292 -3.28 11.87 13.17
CA GLU A 292 -4.39 12.82 13.33
C GLU A 292 -5.14 13.11 12.01
N GLU A 293 -4.54 12.79 10.86
CA GLU A 293 -5.18 12.91 9.54
C GLU A 293 -6.11 11.71 9.20
N ILE A 294 -6.01 10.59 9.92
CA ILE A 294 -6.77 9.35 9.66
C ILE A 294 -8.29 9.58 9.69
N PRO A 295 -8.89 10.29 10.67
CA PRO A 295 -10.34 10.45 10.73
C PRO A 295 -10.94 11.12 9.49
N ALA A 296 -10.23 12.09 8.89
CA ALA A 296 -10.68 12.78 7.69
C ALA A 296 -10.70 11.83 6.49
N PHE A 297 -9.60 11.11 6.25
CA PHE A 297 -9.54 10.11 5.19
C PHE A 297 -10.55 8.98 5.38
N ALA A 298 -10.81 8.58 6.63
CA ALA A 298 -11.69 7.48 6.94
C ALA A 298 -13.13 7.70 6.49
N LEU A 299 -13.61 8.96 6.49
CA LEU A 299 -14.91 9.35 5.96
C LEU A 299 -14.98 9.17 4.44
N GLU A 300 -13.89 9.45 3.74
CA GLU A 300 -13.87 9.36 2.29
C GLU A 300 -13.72 7.92 1.81
N ALA A 301 -12.88 7.12 2.47
CA ALA A 301 -12.61 5.76 2.08
C ALA A 301 -13.62 4.74 2.65
N ASN A 302 -14.48 5.10 3.60
CA ASN A 302 -15.22 4.14 4.44
C ASN A 302 -14.26 3.21 5.23
N LEU A 303 -13.23 3.81 5.83
CA LEU A 303 -12.24 3.10 6.64
C LEU A 303 -12.86 2.79 8.01
N LEU A 304 -13.07 1.50 8.28
CA LEU A 304 -13.67 1.00 9.51
C LEU A 304 -12.65 0.45 10.52
N GLY A 305 -11.39 0.35 10.13
CA GLY A 305 -10.32 -0.06 11.04
C GLY A 305 -8.99 -0.15 10.34
N ALA A 306 -7.93 -0.22 11.12
CA ALA A 306 -6.60 -0.35 10.59
C ALA A 306 -5.67 -1.05 11.57
N SER A 307 -4.72 -1.81 11.04
CA SER A 307 -3.50 -2.14 11.77
C SER A 307 -2.57 -0.93 11.74
N VAL A 308 -1.89 -0.67 12.84
CA VAL A 308 -0.98 0.47 13.01
C VAL A 308 0.42 -0.08 13.28
N THR A 309 1.38 0.31 12.45
CA THR A 309 2.78 -0.08 12.58
C THR A 309 3.68 1.12 12.86
N VAL A 310 4.99 0.89 12.85
CA VAL A 310 6.01 1.93 13.05
C VAL A 310 5.78 3.11 12.09
N PRO A 311 5.93 4.36 12.56
CA PRO A 311 6.26 4.79 13.93
C PRO A 311 5.02 5.11 14.80
N HIS A 312 3.81 4.77 14.34
CA HIS A 312 2.56 5.41 14.80
C HIS A 312 1.85 4.76 15.98
N LYS A 313 2.36 3.63 16.51
CA LYS A 313 1.67 2.88 17.56
C LYS A 313 1.40 3.70 18.82
N GLU A 314 2.23 4.68 19.13
CA GLU A 314 2.04 5.57 20.30
C GLU A 314 1.18 6.78 19.92
N ALA A 315 1.51 7.45 18.81
CA ALA A 315 0.85 8.67 18.36
C ALA A 315 -0.63 8.46 17.97
N VAL A 316 -1.00 7.29 17.43
CA VAL A 316 -2.39 6.99 17.06
C VAL A 316 -3.36 7.04 18.25
N ARG A 317 -2.86 6.96 19.49
CA ARG A 317 -3.70 7.08 20.69
C ARG A 317 -4.42 8.43 20.77
N ARG A 318 -3.87 9.48 20.16
CA ARG A 318 -4.45 10.83 20.16
C ARG A 318 -5.80 10.92 19.46
N ILE A 319 -6.09 10.02 18.52
CA ILE A 319 -7.37 10.00 17.79
C ILE A 319 -8.42 9.09 18.44
N LEU A 320 -8.06 8.34 19.48
CA LEU A 320 -8.94 7.35 20.10
C LEU A 320 -9.95 8.01 21.05
N GLN A 321 -11.18 7.49 21.03
CA GLN A 321 -12.20 7.80 22.03
C GLN A 321 -12.24 6.71 23.13
N HIS A 322 -11.85 5.49 22.78
CA HIS A 322 -11.76 4.36 23.68
C HIS A 322 -10.47 3.58 23.45
N GLU A 323 -9.92 2.96 24.49
CA GLU A 323 -8.78 2.06 24.40
C GLU A 323 -9.03 0.85 25.32
N ASP A 324 -8.53 -0.34 24.95
CA ASP A 324 -8.59 -1.50 25.84
C ASP A 324 -7.50 -1.43 26.93
N ASP A 325 -7.65 -2.27 27.97
CA ASP A 325 -6.73 -2.30 29.10
C ASP A 325 -5.28 -2.56 28.67
N GLU A 326 -5.07 -3.31 27.57
CA GLU A 326 -3.74 -3.60 27.03
C GLU A 326 -3.14 -2.36 26.37
N VAL A 327 -3.90 -1.58 25.60
CA VAL A 327 -3.42 -0.29 25.07
C VAL A 327 -3.11 0.68 26.20
N SER A 328 -3.96 0.76 27.23
CA SER A 328 -3.74 1.67 28.35
C SER A 328 -2.48 1.31 29.13
N ALA A 329 -2.28 0.03 29.45
CA ALA A 329 -1.11 -0.45 30.18
C ALA A 329 0.20 -0.35 29.37
N VAL A 330 0.14 -0.66 28.07
CA VAL A 330 1.32 -0.66 27.19
C VAL A 330 1.63 0.74 26.67
N GLU A 331 0.66 1.65 26.66
CA GLU A 331 0.71 2.96 26.02
C GLU A 331 1.01 2.91 24.51
N ALA A 332 0.62 1.80 23.85
CA ALA A 332 0.76 1.63 22.41
C ALA A 332 -0.44 0.87 21.85
N CYS A 333 -0.85 1.24 20.64
CA CYS A 333 -1.99 0.69 19.92
C CYS A 333 -1.55 0.23 18.53
N ASN A 334 -1.72 -1.06 18.21
CA ASN A 334 -1.39 -1.62 16.90
C ASN A 334 -2.64 -1.90 16.05
N THR A 335 -3.84 -1.65 16.59
CA THR A 335 -5.11 -1.96 15.94
C THR A 335 -6.14 -0.91 16.32
N ILE A 336 -6.69 -0.19 15.35
CA ILE A 336 -7.79 0.75 15.57
C ILE A 336 -9.03 0.25 14.85
N ILE A 337 -10.18 0.47 15.47
CA ILE A 337 -11.49 0.06 14.97
C ILE A 337 -12.43 1.24 15.10
N ARG A 338 -13.22 1.53 14.08
CA ARG A 338 -14.16 2.65 14.04
C ARG A 338 -15.60 2.16 14.01
N ASP A 339 -16.39 2.63 14.96
CA ASP A 339 -17.84 2.42 14.99
C ASP A 339 -18.61 3.72 15.27
N SER A 340 -19.89 3.61 15.62
CA SER A 340 -20.74 4.76 15.93
C SER A 340 -20.33 5.53 17.20
N ARG A 341 -19.49 4.94 18.07
CA ARG A 341 -18.93 5.57 19.28
C ARG A 341 -17.59 6.24 19.03
N GLY A 342 -16.99 6.04 17.85
CA GLY A 342 -15.71 6.61 17.46
C GLY A 342 -14.64 5.54 17.26
N TRP A 343 -13.39 5.93 17.47
CA TRP A 343 -12.21 5.07 17.35
C TRP A 343 -11.91 4.38 18.68
N THR A 344 -11.84 3.06 18.61
CA THR A 344 -11.38 2.20 19.71
C THR A 344 -10.01 1.61 19.35
N GLY A 345 -9.03 1.80 20.23
CA GLY A 345 -7.70 1.21 20.09
C GLY A 345 -7.57 -0.12 20.82
N LEU A 346 -6.83 -1.04 20.23
CA LEU A 346 -6.54 -2.37 20.76
C LEU A 346 -5.05 -2.69 20.54
N ASN A 347 -4.51 -3.57 21.37
CA ASN A 347 -3.14 -4.06 21.22
C ASN A 347 -3.10 -5.58 21.03
N THR A 348 -3.04 -6.04 19.79
CA THR A 348 -2.91 -7.48 19.47
C THR A 348 -1.47 -7.98 19.50
N ASP A 349 -0.47 -7.10 19.63
CA ASP A 349 0.94 -7.51 19.72
C ASP A 349 1.21 -8.24 21.04
N VAL A 350 0.58 -7.84 22.16
CA VAL A 350 0.74 -8.48 23.48
C VAL A 350 0.42 -9.97 23.37
N SER A 351 -0.81 -10.28 22.92
CA SER A 351 -1.27 -11.65 22.74
C SER A 351 -0.55 -12.37 21.60
N GLY A 352 -0.23 -11.66 20.52
CA GLY A 352 0.51 -12.22 19.37
C GLY A 352 1.92 -12.67 19.74
N PHE A 353 2.59 -11.91 20.59
CA PHE A 353 3.94 -12.17 21.07
C PHE A 353 4.01 -13.30 22.09
N ILE A 354 3.10 -13.33 23.08
CA ILE A 354 3.25 -14.25 24.21
C ILE A 354 2.82 -15.68 23.87
N GLN A 355 1.78 -15.84 23.06
CA GLN A 355 1.21 -17.15 22.73
C GLN A 355 2.25 -18.15 22.16
N PRO A 356 3.11 -17.78 21.20
CA PRO A 356 4.15 -18.66 20.67
C PRO A 356 5.18 -19.15 21.70
N ILE A 357 5.35 -18.45 22.83
CA ILE A 357 6.42 -18.72 23.79
C ILE A 357 5.93 -19.23 25.15
N ILE A 358 4.61 -19.31 25.40
CA ILE A 358 4.06 -19.90 26.64
C ILE A 358 4.68 -21.28 26.97
N PRO A 359 4.82 -22.24 26.03
CA PRO A 359 5.45 -23.53 26.33
C PRO A 359 6.90 -23.39 26.78
N VAL A 360 7.64 -22.46 26.16
CA VAL A 360 9.04 -22.18 26.49
C VAL A 360 9.16 -21.56 27.88
N LEU A 361 8.28 -20.61 28.22
CA LEU A 361 8.26 -20.00 29.56
C LEU A 361 7.97 -21.04 30.65
N ARG A 362 7.09 -22.01 30.40
CA ARG A 362 6.83 -23.13 31.33
C ARG A 362 8.06 -24.00 31.52
N GLU A 363 8.72 -24.39 30.43
CA GLU A 363 9.94 -25.20 30.46
C GLU A 363 11.09 -24.52 31.24
N ILE A 364 11.31 -23.22 30.99
CA ILE A 364 12.29 -22.43 31.74
C ILE A 364 11.91 -22.38 33.23
N ARG A 365 10.63 -22.17 33.54
CA ARG A 365 10.16 -22.09 34.92
C ARG A 365 10.35 -23.40 35.69
N GLU A 366 10.06 -24.53 35.05
CA GLU A 366 10.25 -25.87 35.62
C GLU A 366 11.71 -26.20 35.87
N SER A 367 12.62 -25.75 34.99
CA SER A 367 14.05 -26.07 35.07
C SER A 367 14.88 -25.08 35.89
N ARG A 368 14.52 -23.79 35.88
CA ARG A 368 15.33 -22.69 36.44
C ARG A 368 14.60 -21.83 37.48
N GLY A 369 13.31 -22.07 37.72
CA GLY A 369 12.52 -21.31 38.68
C GLY A 369 12.03 -19.98 38.11
N GLU A 370 12.47 -18.85 38.65
CA GLU A 370 12.03 -17.54 38.14
C GLU A 370 12.60 -17.28 36.73
N VAL A 371 11.72 -16.87 35.82
CA VAL A 371 12.12 -16.61 34.42
C VAL A 371 12.66 -15.20 34.32
N LYS A 372 13.99 -15.09 34.24
CA LYS A 372 14.69 -13.82 33.99
C LYS A 372 14.85 -13.60 32.49
N ALA A 373 14.29 -12.52 31.98
CA ALA A 373 14.24 -12.21 30.56
C ALA A 373 14.80 -10.82 30.24
N ALA A 374 15.39 -10.66 29.06
CA ALA A 374 15.89 -9.41 28.55
C ALA A 374 15.09 -8.97 27.31
N VAL A 375 14.64 -7.72 27.28
CA VAL A 375 13.99 -7.12 26.11
C VAL A 375 14.93 -6.08 25.51
N ILE A 376 15.26 -6.25 24.23
CA ILE A 376 16.15 -5.35 23.48
C ILE A 376 15.29 -4.40 22.65
N GLY A 377 15.31 -3.12 23.00
CA GLY A 377 14.48 -2.06 22.42
C GLY A 377 13.52 -1.44 23.44
N ALA A 378 12.95 -0.28 23.08
CA ALA A 378 11.96 0.44 23.88
C ALA A 378 10.85 1.10 23.02
N GLY A 379 10.58 0.53 21.84
CA GLY A 379 9.49 0.96 20.96
C GLY A 379 8.18 0.21 21.24
N GLY A 380 7.10 0.49 20.50
CA GLY A 380 5.79 -0.11 20.75
C GLY A 380 5.75 -1.64 20.84
N ALA A 381 6.56 -2.35 20.04
CA ALA A 381 6.68 -3.81 20.13
C ALA A 381 7.41 -4.26 21.42
N ALA A 382 8.44 -3.52 21.85
CA ALA A 382 9.12 -3.74 23.13
C ALA A 382 8.17 -3.54 24.30
N LYS A 383 7.34 -2.49 24.27
CA LYS A 383 6.33 -2.23 25.31
C LYS A 383 5.37 -3.42 25.43
N ALA A 384 4.86 -3.92 24.30
CA ALA A 384 3.95 -5.06 24.28
C ALA A 384 4.61 -6.36 24.77
N ALA A 385 5.85 -6.64 24.33
CA ALA A 385 6.59 -7.83 24.75
C ALA A 385 6.94 -7.80 26.25
N ALA A 386 7.44 -6.66 26.76
CA ALA A 386 7.77 -6.49 28.16
C ALA A 386 6.53 -6.62 29.05
N TYR A 387 5.43 -5.95 28.70
CA TYR A 387 4.16 -6.09 29.43
C TYR A 387 3.67 -7.55 29.46
N ALA A 388 3.74 -8.25 28.33
CA ALA A 388 3.30 -9.64 28.25
C ALA A 388 4.16 -10.59 29.11
N LEU A 389 5.48 -10.43 29.10
CA LEU A 389 6.37 -11.24 29.94
C LEU A 389 6.15 -10.96 31.44
N LEU A 390 5.94 -9.70 31.83
CA LEU A 390 5.63 -9.35 33.23
C LEU A 390 4.30 -9.94 33.68
N ARG A 391 3.28 -9.95 32.81
CA ARG A 391 1.99 -10.62 33.10
C ARG A 391 2.13 -12.12 33.31
N GLU A 392 3.05 -12.77 32.61
CA GLU A 392 3.39 -14.19 32.81
C GLU A 392 4.33 -14.41 34.01
N GLY A 393 4.64 -13.35 34.78
CA GLY A 393 5.43 -13.41 36.01
C GLY A 393 6.93 -13.59 35.78
N CYS A 394 7.47 -13.01 34.71
CA CYS A 394 8.92 -12.90 34.48
C CYS A 394 9.53 -11.72 35.27
N GLU A 395 10.84 -11.79 35.54
CA GLU A 395 11.65 -10.64 35.95
C GLU A 395 12.38 -10.12 34.70
N LEU A 396 12.38 -8.81 34.47
CA LEU A 396 12.84 -8.22 33.23
C LEU A 396 14.00 -7.23 33.38
N ILE A 397 14.87 -7.23 32.38
CA ILE A 397 15.70 -6.07 32.05
C ILE A 397 15.32 -5.54 30.66
N ILE A 398 15.20 -4.22 30.54
CA ILE A 398 14.97 -3.53 29.28
C ILE A 398 16.27 -2.82 28.87
N LEU A 399 16.81 -3.18 27.70
CA LEU A 399 18.03 -2.60 27.17
C LEU A 399 17.73 -1.83 25.90
N ASN A 400 18.12 -0.56 25.84
CA ASN A 400 17.94 0.26 24.64
C ASN A 400 19.15 1.14 24.36
N ARG A 401 19.38 1.45 23.07
CA ARG A 401 20.49 2.34 22.65
C ARG A 401 20.39 3.72 23.29
N THR A 402 19.17 4.23 23.47
CA THR A 402 18.90 5.47 24.21
C THR A 402 18.44 5.07 25.61
N PRO A 403 19.28 5.20 26.66
CA PRO A 403 19.00 4.67 28.00
C PRO A 403 17.70 5.21 28.58
N ARG A 404 17.47 6.52 28.42
CA ARG A 404 16.26 7.22 28.85
C ARG A 404 14.96 6.55 28.39
N ARG A 405 14.90 6.02 27.16
CA ARG A 405 13.69 5.32 26.68
C ARG A 405 13.46 3.98 27.38
N ALA A 406 14.54 3.28 27.77
CA ALA A 406 14.44 2.06 28.57
C ALA A 406 14.02 2.37 30.01
N GLU A 407 14.56 3.45 30.59
CA GLU A 407 14.16 3.98 31.90
C GLU A 407 12.67 4.34 31.93
N GLU A 408 12.21 5.17 31.00
CA GLU A 408 10.79 5.57 30.89
C GLU A 408 9.86 4.35 30.80
N LEU A 409 10.22 3.34 30.00
CA LEU A 409 9.43 2.10 29.89
C LEU A 409 9.48 1.25 31.17
N ALA A 410 10.64 1.13 31.82
CA ALA A 410 10.76 0.40 33.07
C ALA A 410 10.00 1.08 34.22
N GLU A 411 10.01 2.41 34.29
CA GLU A 411 9.22 3.19 35.26
C GLU A 411 7.72 3.00 35.05
N GLN A 412 7.26 3.13 33.80
CA GLN A 412 5.87 2.88 33.42
C GLN A 412 5.42 1.49 33.88
N LEU A 413 6.19 0.44 33.54
CA LEU A 413 5.85 -0.94 33.88
C LEU A 413 6.02 -1.23 35.38
N SER A 414 6.93 -0.56 36.09
CA SER A 414 7.10 -0.70 37.54
C SER A 414 5.89 -0.23 38.33
N SER A 415 5.11 0.70 37.79
CA SER A 415 3.84 1.13 38.41
C SER A 415 2.79 0.01 38.43
N ILE A 416 2.87 -0.93 37.48
CA ILE A 416 1.97 -2.08 37.33
C ILE A 416 2.58 -3.33 37.98
N PHE A 417 3.90 -3.51 37.87
CA PHE A 417 4.65 -4.67 38.33
C PHE A 417 5.85 -4.25 39.22
N PRO A 418 5.60 -3.84 40.48
CA PRO A 418 6.66 -3.31 41.36
C PRO A 418 7.80 -4.33 41.58
N GLY A 419 9.03 -3.88 41.36
CA GLY A 419 10.24 -4.68 41.62
C GLY A 419 10.49 -5.84 40.65
N LYS A 420 9.80 -5.87 39.50
CA LYS A 420 9.97 -6.92 38.48
C LYS A 420 10.67 -6.48 37.20
N VAL A 421 11.00 -5.19 37.06
CA VAL A 421 11.64 -4.65 35.87
C VAL A 421 12.73 -3.64 36.23
N ILE A 422 13.85 -3.74 35.53
CA ILE A 422 14.94 -2.76 35.56
C ILE A 422 15.30 -2.34 34.14
N SER A 423 16.01 -1.22 33.99
CA SER A 423 16.49 -0.71 32.69
C SER A 423 18.01 -0.69 32.62
N GLY A 424 18.55 -0.61 31.39
CA GLY A 424 19.97 -0.43 31.15
C GLY A 424 20.28 0.08 29.74
N VAL A 425 21.53 0.51 29.54
CA VAL A 425 22.05 0.88 28.22
C VAL A 425 22.35 -0.36 27.39
N LEU A 426 21.97 -0.36 26.11
CA LEU A 426 22.37 -1.42 25.19
C LEU A 426 23.83 -1.22 24.77
N GLY A 427 24.73 -2.06 25.28
CA GLY A 427 26.15 -2.03 24.94
C GLY A 427 27.00 -2.96 25.81
N PRO A 428 28.34 -2.99 25.60
CA PRO A 428 29.25 -3.91 26.29
C PRO A 428 29.13 -3.90 27.82
N ASP A 429 28.88 -2.74 28.42
CA ASP A 429 28.74 -2.58 29.88
C ASP A 429 27.55 -3.35 30.45
N SER A 430 26.53 -3.63 29.64
CA SER A 430 25.36 -4.41 30.05
C SER A 430 25.57 -5.93 29.98
N ARG A 431 26.73 -6.42 29.53
CA ARG A 431 26.98 -7.85 29.29
C ARG A 431 26.71 -8.72 30.52
N SER A 432 27.19 -8.32 31.69
CA SER A 432 27.01 -9.07 32.95
C SER A 432 25.54 -9.11 33.39
N LEU A 433 24.82 -7.99 33.21
CA LEU A 433 23.39 -7.91 33.44
C LEU A 433 22.64 -8.81 32.45
N LEU A 434 22.90 -8.69 31.15
CA LEU A 434 22.26 -9.52 30.12
C LEU A 434 22.50 -11.01 30.39
N GLN A 435 23.69 -11.40 30.85
CA GLN A 435 24.00 -12.76 31.29
C GLN A 435 23.10 -13.23 32.45
N THR A 436 22.70 -12.34 33.34
CA THR A 436 21.79 -12.66 34.45
C THR A 436 20.35 -12.88 33.98
N TYR A 437 19.94 -12.18 32.91
CA TYR A 437 18.59 -12.21 32.33
C TYR A 437 18.51 -13.04 31.03
N ARG A 438 19.48 -13.93 30.81
CA ARG A 438 19.70 -14.59 29.51
C ARG A 438 18.69 -15.67 29.13
N TYR A 439 17.86 -16.12 30.08
CA TYR A 439 17.04 -17.32 29.86
C TYR A 439 16.02 -17.13 28.73
N MET A 440 15.58 -15.89 28.53
CA MET A 440 14.77 -15.47 27.39
C MET A 440 15.24 -14.09 26.94
N ILE A 441 15.86 -14.01 25.77
CA ILE A 441 16.28 -12.75 25.16
C ILE A 441 15.30 -12.43 24.03
N VAL A 442 14.68 -11.27 24.08
CA VAL A 442 13.71 -10.82 23.08
C VAL A 442 14.25 -9.61 22.33
N GLN A 443 14.59 -9.78 21.07
CA GLN A 443 14.93 -8.68 20.18
C GLN A 443 13.64 -8.05 19.67
N THR A 444 13.48 -6.74 19.85
CA THR A 444 12.31 -5.98 19.36
C THR A 444 12.64 -4.77 18.48
N THR A 445 13.90 -4.65 18.05
CA THR A 445 14.37 -3.53 17.22
C THR A 445 14.26 -3.86 15.73
N THR A 446 14.51 -2.89 14.86
CA THR A 446 14.58 -3.10 13.40
C THR A 446 15.96 -3.52 12.90
N VAL A 447 16.95 -3.72 13.79
CA VAL A 447 18.30 -4.16 13.45
C VAL A 447 18.28 -5.65 13.08
N GLY A 448 18.70 -5.96 11.85
CA GLY A 448 18.66 -7.28 11.23
C GLY A 448 17.53 -7.45 10.20
N MET A 449 16.64 -6.47 10.06
CA MET A 449 15.48 -6.54 9.15
C MET A 449 15.89 -6.30 7.70
N ALA A 450 15.34 -7.09 6.77
CA ALA A 450 15.55 -6.88 5.33
C ALA A 450 15.05 -5.48 4.91
N HIS A 451 15.84 -4.77 4.11
CA HIS A 451 15.59 -3.37 3.73
C HIS A 451 15.51 -2.38 4.92
N GLY A 452 15.90 -2.82 6.12
CA GLY A 452 16.02 -2.00 7.33
C GLY A 452 17.49 -1.76 7.72
N HIS A 453 17.76 -1.64 9.02
CA HIS A 453 19.13 -1.53 9.53
C HIS A 453 19.77 -2.91 9.54
N ALA A 454 20.85 -3.12 8.79
CA ALA A 454 21.62 -4.36 8.86
C ALA A 454 22.35 -4.51 10.21
N GLY A 455 22.69 -5.75 10.56
CA GLY A 455 23.58 -6.08 11.68
C GLY A 455 22.93 -6.88 12.81
N ASP A 456 23.68 -6.98 13.90
CA ASP A 456 23.31 -7.68 15.14
C ASP A 456 23.32 -6.67 16.32
N PRO A 457 22.18 -6.44 17.00
CA PRO A 457 22.10 -5.50 18.12
C PRO A 457 22.80 -5.99 19.40
N LEU A 458 23.24 -7.25 19.44
CA LEU A 458 23.92 -7.90 20.56
C LEU A 458 25.30 -8.45 20.17
N SER A 459 25.95 -7.87 19.15
CA SER A 459 27.30 -8.28 18.70
C SER A 459 28.37 -8.28 19.81
N PHE A 460 28.12 -7.58 20.92
CA PHE A 460 28.96 -7.55 22.12
C PHE A 460 28.64 -8.63 23.17
N TYR A 461 27.66 -9.51 22.96
CA TYR A 461 27.24 -10.54 23.93
C TYR A 461 27.66 -11.93 23.46
N ASP A 462 28.24 -12.74 24.33
CA ASP A 462 28.65 -14.11 23.99
C ASP A 462 27.58 -15.10 24.47
N PHE A 463 26.97 -15.83 23.54
CA PHE A 463 25.96 -16.84 23.84
C PHE A 463 26.58 -18.07 24.49
N THR A 464 25.90 -18.67 25.48
CA THR A 464 26.39 -19.86 26.19
C THR A 464 25.71 -21.16 25.73
N GLY A 465 24.68 -21.06 24.87
CA GLY A 465 23.86 -22.19 24.42
C GLY A 465 22.66 -22.46 25.33
N ASP A 466 22.55 -21.71 26.43
CA ASP A 466 21.49 -21.85 27.45
C ASP A 466 20.31 -20.90 27.23
N GLU A 467 20.45 -19.99 26.27
CA GLU A 467 19.48 -18.95 25.96
C GLU A 467 18.37 -19.45 25.03
N PHE A 468 17.17 -18.94 25.26
CA PHE A 468 16.15 -18.89 24.22
C PHE A 468 16.11 -17.48 23.64
N LEU A 469 16.42 -17.34 22.36
CA LEU A 469 16.37 -16.07 21.64
C LEU A 469 15.08 -15.98 20.82
N TYR A 470 14.25 -14.98 21.11
CA TYR A 470 13.12 -14.60 20.28
C TYR A 470 13.42 -13.30 19.54
N ASP A 471 13.63 -13.38 18.23
CA ASP A 471 13.70 -12.22 17.36
C ASP A 471 12.32 -11.96 16.72
N ILE A 472 11.71 -10.80 16.97
CA ILE A 472 10.39 -10.49 16.39
C ILE A 472 10.46 -10.15 14.89
N ILE A 473 11.67 -10.02 14.33
CA ILE A 473 11.87 -9.91 12.89
C ILE A 473 11.51 -11.26 12.24
N TYR A 474 10.78 -11.20 11.12
CA TYR A 474 10.42 -12.39 10.33
C TYR A 474 10.91 -12.30 8.88
N THR A 475 11.55 -11.19 8.50
CA THR A 475 12.18 -11.02 7.19
C THR A 475 13.54 -10.33 7.39
N PRO A 476 14.66 -11.04 7.21
CA PRO A 476 14.79 -12.43 6.75
C PRO A 476 14.25 -13.46 7.76
N ALA A 477 14.10 -14.72 7.33
CA ALA A 477 13.62 -15.80 8.19
C ALA A 477 14.60 -16.15 9.34
N VAL A 478 15.91 -15.93 9.11
CA VAL A 478 16.99 -16.06 10.09
C VAL A 478 17.80 -14.77 10.02
N THR A 479 17.86 -14.02 11.12
CA THR A 479 18.68 -12.79 11.23
C THR A 479 20.13 -13.15 11.59
N GLU A 480 21.06 -12.20 11.45
CA GLU A 480 22.46 -12.37 11.85
C GLU A 480 22.59 -12.79 13.33
N LEU A 481 21.80 -12.13 14.20
CA LEU A 481 21.70 -12.44 15.63
C LEU A 481 21.22 -13.88 15.86
N MET A 482 20.16 -14.32 15.16
CA MET A 482 19.66 -15.69 15.26
C MET A 482 20.72 -16.70 14.82
N GLY A 483 21.37 -16.49 13.68
CA GLY A 483 22.40 -17.39 13.18
C GLY A 483 23.58 -17.52 14.15
N ARG A 484 23.98 -16.43 14.80
CA ARG A 484 25.03 -16.45 15.83
C ARG A 484 24.61 -17.21 17.09
N ALA A 485 23.36 -17.05 17.53
CA ALA A 485 22.81 -17.79 18.67
C ALA A 485 22.70 -19.30 18.36
N GLU A 486 22.21 -19.67 17.17
CA GLU A 486 22.12 -21.07 16.71
C GLU A 486 23.51 -21.73 16.66
N ASN A 487 24.52 -21.02 16.16
CA ASN A 487 25.90 -21.51 16.14
C ASN A 487 26.48 -21.76 17.54
N ALA A 488 25.98 -21.05 18.56
CA ALA A 488 26.35 -21.26 19.96
C ALA A 488 25.49 -22.34 20.66
N GLY A 489 24.56 -22.98 19.95
CA GLY A 489 23.68 -24.03 20.49
C GLY A 489 22.38 -23.52 21.11
N CYS A 490 22.08 -22.23 21.01
CA CYS A 490 20.84 -21.66 21.55
C CYS A 490 19.61 -22.09 20.74
N ARG A 491 18.45 -22.06 21.39
CA ARG A 491 17.16 -22.18 20.71
C ARG A 491 16.70 -20.82 20.23
N THR A 492 16.24 -20.74 18.98
CA THR A 492 15.80 -19.49 18.37
C THR A 492 14.35 -19.57 17.89
N LYS A 493 13.70 -18.41 17.82
CA LYS A 493 12.39 -18.25 17.17
C LYS A 493 12.33 -16.90 16.47
N ASN A 494 11.80 -16.87 15.26
CA ASN A 494 11.55 -15.64 14.53
C ASN A 494 10.11 -15.12 14.73
N GLY A 495 9.85 -13.91 14.25
CA GLY A 495 8.58 -13.22 14.44
C GLY A 495 7.40 -13.74 13.63
N TRP A 496 7.58 -14.74 12.76
CA TRP A 496 6.55 -15.14 11.79
C TRP A 496 5.26 -15.63 12.47
N GLU A 497 5.39 -16.37 13.57
CA GLU A 497 4.22 -16.84 14.32
C GLU A 497 3.52 -15.71 15.07
N MET A 498 4.29 -14.77 15.65
CA MET A 498 3.73 -13.56 16.25
C MET A 498 2.95 -12.76 15.22
N PHE A 499 3.52 -12.53 14.03
CA PHE A 499 2.90 -11.82 12.93
C PHE A 499 1.57 -12.47 12.49
N GLN A 500 1.52 -13.79 12.35
CA GLN A 500 0.29 -14.49 12.01
C GLN A 500 -0.77 -14.39 13.11
N ARG A 501 -0.37 -14.53 14.38
CA ARG A 501 -1.30 -14.49 15.52
C ARG A 501 -1.90 -13.10 15.72
N GLN A 502 -1.08 -12.06 15.69
CA GLN A 502 -1.58 -10.68 15.82
C GLN A 502 -2.54 -10.33 14.67
N ALA A 503 -2.24 -10.77 13.43
CA ALA A 503 -3.10 -10.55 12.26
C ALA A 503 -4.42 -11.32 12.38
N ALA A 504 -4.39 -12.55 12.89
CA ALA A 504 -5.59 -13.33 13.16
C ALA A 504 -6.46 -12.70 14.25
N LEU A 505 -5.87 -12.10 15.29
CA LEU A 505 -6.59 -11.38 16.34
C LEU A 505 -7.23 -10.10 15.79
N GLN A 506 -6.50 -9.33 14.97
CA GLN A 506 -7.05 -8.18 14.24
C GLN A 506 -8.25 -8.60 13.40
N ALA A 507 -8.08 -9.64 12.57
CA ALA A 507 -9.12 -10.17 11.71
C ALA A 507 -10.33 -10.75 12.46
N ARG A 508 -10.23 -11.09 13.75
CA ARG A 508 -11.37 -11.52 14.59
C ARG A 508 -12.10 -10.36 15.26
N ARG A 509 -11.39 -9.27 15.56
CA ARG A 509 -11.97 -8.10 16.25
C ARG A 509 -12.61 -7.12 15.27
N SER A 510 -12.05 -6.95 14.07
CA SER A 510 -12.60 -6.08 13.02
C SER A 510 -13.99 -6.48 12.49
N PRO A 511 -14.34 -7.77 12.29
CA PRO A 511 -15.63 -8.17 11.74
C PRO A 511 -16.81 -8.09 12.71
N LYS A 512 -16.58 -7.91 14.02
CA LYS A 512 -17.70 -7.68 14.97
C LYS A 512 -18.51 -6.43 14.60
N LEU A 513 -17.90 -5.51 13.85
CA LEU A 513 -18.61 -4.36 13.24
C LEU A 513 -19.42 -4.74 12.01
N LEU A 514 -18.95 -5.68 11.19
CA LEU A 514 -19.64 -6.12 9.97
C LEU A 514 -20.90 -6.95 10.27
N THR A 515 -20.99 -7.55 11.45
CA THR A 515 -22.18 -8.30 11.91
C THR A 515 -23.18 -7.46 12.71
N ASN A 516 -22.81 -6.24 13.09
CA ASN A 516 -23.62 -5.32 13.91
C ASN A 516 -24.06 -4.05 13.14
N MET A 517 -23.79 -3.99 11.83
CA MET A 517 -24.43 -3.08 10.87
C MET A 517 -25.54 -3.84 10.15
#